data_AF-A0A2D6T7L8-F1
#
_entry.id   AF-A0A2D6T7L8-F1
#
_cell.length_a   1.000
_cell.length_b   1.000
_cell.length_c   1.000
_cell.angle_alpha   90.00
_cell.angle_beta   90.00
_cell.angle_gamma   90.00
#
_symmetry.space_group_name_H-M   'P 1'
#
loop_
_entity.id
_entity.type
_entity.pdbx_description
1 polymer ?
#
loop_
_entity_poly.entity_id
_entity_poly.type
_entity_poly.pdbx_seq_one_letter_code
_entity_poly.pdbx_strand_id
1 'polypeptide(L)'
;MNLHERAQQAAQEMAESLAVTPGEEQTRLCVEIVERALIRAVLKERDRCISVTASHARTETTNKISDDIRAKEIALITNLSAMR
;
A
#
# COMPACT_ATOMS: atom_id res chain seq x y z
N MET A 1 -10.04 8.01 5.77
CA MET A 1 -10.21 7.01 4.71
C MET A 1 -9.10 5.96 4.83
N ASN A 2 -9.43 4.71 5.14
CA ASN A 2 -8.49 3.60 5.28
C ASN A 2 -8.15 2.97 3.91
N LEU A 3 -7.21 2.02 3.88
CA LEU A 3 -6.76 1.41 2.62
C LEU A 3 -7.87 0.60 1.93
N HIS A 4 -8.68 -0.10 2.71
CA HIS A 4 -9.79 -0.89 2.21
C HIS A 4 -10.87 -0.01 1.55
N GLU A 5 -11.24 1.10 2.19
CA GLU A 5 -12.17 2.11 1.64
C GLU A 5 -11.65 2.69 0.31
N ARG A 6 -10.33 2.93 0.21
CA ARG A 6 -9.70 3.37 -1.05
C ARG A 6 -9.75 2.31 -2.13
N ALA A 7 -9.53 1.04 -1.76
CA ALA A 7 -9.60 -0.07 -2.69
C ALA A 7 -11.03 -0.30 -3.18
N GLN A 8 -12.02 -0.13 -2.29
CA GLN A 8 -13.44 -0.18 -2.64
C GLN A 8 -13.82 0.93 -3.61
N GLN A 9 -13.41 2.18 -3.33
CA GLN A 9 -13.66 3.30 -4.24
C GLN A 9 -13.01 3.07 -5.62
N ALA A 10 -11.75 2.64 -5.66
CA ALA A 10 -11.06 2.38 -6.92
C ALA A 10 -11.66 1.19 -7.69
N ALA A 11 -12.12 0.13 -7.00
CA ALA A 11 -12.84 -0.97 -7.63
C ALA A 11 -14.18 -0.51 -8.24
N GLN A 12 -14.89 0.39 -7.56
CA GLN A 12 -16.12 0.99 -8.06
C GLN A 12 -15.86 1.87 -9.30
N GLU A 13 -14.87 2.76 -9.24
CA GLU A 13 -14.47 3.61 -10.38
C GLU A 13 -14.03 2.76 -11.60
N MET A 14 -13.36 1.62 -11.36
CA MET A 14 -13.02 0.67 -12.41
C MET A 14 -14.25 0.03 -13.04
N ALA A 15 -15.21 -0.43 -12.23
CA ALA A 15 -16.44 -1.04 -12.72
C ALA A 15 -17.27 -0.04 -13.55
N GLU A 16 -17.38 1.20 -13.09
CA GLU A 16 -18.03 2.31 -13.80
C GLU A 16 -17.33 2.61 -15.13
N SER A 17 -16.00 2.71 -15.13
CA SER A 17 -15.21 3.00 -16.33
C SER A 17 -15.33 1.88 -17.38
N LEU A 18 -15.47 0.64 -16.93
CA LEU A 18 -15.65 -0.53 -17.80
C LEU A 18 -17.12 -0.77 -18.16
N ALA A 19 -18.04 0.03 -17.62
CA ALA A 19 -19.49 -0.14 -17.76
C ALA A 19 -19.98 -1.57 -17.43
N VAL A 20 -19.40 -2.15 -16.37
CA VAL A 20 -19.76 -3.49 -15.88
C VAL A 20 -20.37 -3.42 -14.50
N THR A 21 -21.30 -4.33 -14.23
CA THR A 21 -21.87 -4.51 -12.89
C THR A 21 -21.41 -5.86 -12.35
N PRO A 22 -20.26 -5.92 -11.66
CA PRO A 22 -19.75 -7.17 -11.10
C PRO A 22 -20.71 -7.72 -10.04
N GLY A 23 -20.85 -9.05 -10.00
CA GLY A 23 -21.55 -9.72 -8.91
C GLY A 23 -20.80 -9.58 -7.58
N GLU A 24 -21.44 -9.94 -6.47
CA GLU A 24 -20.89 -9.76 -5.11
C GLU A 24 -19.47 -10.36 -4.94
N GLU A 25 -19.27 -11.60 -5.41
CA GLU A 25 -17.97 -12.27 -5.34
C GLU A 25 -16.90 -11.59 -6.23
N GLN A 26 -17.30 -11.11 -7.41
CA GLN A 26 -16.40 -10.39 -8.31
C GLN A 26 -15.99 -9.04 -7.71
N THR A 27 -16.94 -8.33 -7.10
CA THR A 27 -16.68 -7.09 -6.37
C THR A 27 -15.67 -7.32 -5.25
N ARG A 28 -15.88 -8.35 -4.43
CA ARG A 28 -14.94 -8.71 -3.35
C ARG A 28 -13.52 -8.96 -3.89
N LEU A 29 -13.40 -9.78 -4.94
CA LEU A 29 -12.11 -10.07 -5.56
C LEU A 29 -11.45 -8.83 -6.16
N CYS A 30 -12.22 -7.94 -6.81
CA CYS A 30 -11.72 -6.67 -7.33
C CYS A 30 -11.14 -5.81 -6.21
N VAL A 31 -11.86 -5.66 -5.09
CA VAL A 31 -11.37 -4.90 -3.93
C VAL A 31 -10.07 -5.49 -3.39
N GLU A 32 -10.00 -6.81 -3.20
CA GLU A 32 -8.77 -7.46 -2.72
C GLU A 32 -7.58 -7.27 -3.68
N ILE A 33 -7.81 -7.37 -5.00
CA ILE A 33 -6.77 -7.20 -6.01
C ILE A 33 -6.24 -5.77 -5.99
N VAL A 34 -7.14 -4.78 -5.94
CA VAL A 34 -6.79 -3.36 -5.86
C VAL A 34 -6.03 -3.06 -4.58
N GLU A 35 -6.49 -3.58 -3.44
CA GLU A 35 -5.82 -3.41 -2.15
C GLU A 35 -4.39 -3.96 -2.19
N ARG A 36 -4.20 -5.19 -2.70
CA ARG A 36 -2.86 -5.77 -2.89
C ARG A 36 -2.00 -4.96 -3.85
N ALA A 37 -2.58 -4.39 -4.90
CA ALA A 37 -1.84 -3.56 -5.86
C ALA A 37 -1.36 -2.25 -5.22
N LEU A 38 -2.21 -1.60 -4.42
CA LEU A 38 -1.86 -0.40 -3.66
C LEU A 38 -0.73 -0.67 -2.67
N ILE A 39 -0.81 -1.77 -1.91
CA ILE A 39 0.26 -2.17 -0.98
C ILE A 39 1.59 -2.35 -1.72
N ARG A 40 1.58 -3.10 -2.83
CA ARG A 40 2.80 -3.33 -3.62
C ARG A 40 3.38 -2.03 -4.18
N ALA A 41 2.53 -1.11 -4.64
CA ALA A 41 2.97 0.19 -5.16
C ALA A 41 3.64 1.02 -4.05
N VAL A 42 3.05 1.07 -2.85
CA VAL A 42 3.60 1.80 -1.71
C VAL A 42 4.94 1.20 -1.25
N LEU A 43 5.04 -0.13 -1.17
CA LEU A 43 6.30 -0.79 -0.81
C LEU A 43 7.40 -0.52 -1.85
N LYS A 44 7.07 -0.59 -3.14
CA LYS A 44 8.03 -0.29 -4.21
C LYS A 44 8.51 1.16 -4.16
N GLU A 45 7.60 2.10 -3.90
CA GLU A 45 7.94 3.52 -3.78
C GLU A 45 8.79 3.79 -2.54
N ARG A 46 8.50 3.13 -1.41
CA ARG A 46 9.34 3.15 -0.22
C ARG A 46 10.76 2.67 -0.54
N ASP A 47 10.90 1.53 -1.20
CA ASP A 47 12.21 0.97 -1.56
C ASP A 47 12.99 1.92 -2.48
N ARG A 48 12.28 2.59 -3.41
CA ARG A 48 12.84 3.65 -4.25
C ARG A 48 13.33 4.84 -3.40
N CYS A 49 12.54 5.30 -2.44
CA CYS A 49 12.92 6.38 -1.52
C CYS A 49 14.14 6.00 -0.69
N ILE A 50 14.20 4.79 -0.13
CA ILE A 50 15.36 4.29 0.62
C ILE A 50 16.60 4.29 -0.30
N SER A 51 16.48 3.76 -1.51
CA SER A 51 17.57 3.70 -2.48
C SER A 51 18.09 5.09 -2.85
N VAL A 52 17.19 6.04 -3.14
CA VAL A 52 17.56 7.44 -3.44
C VAL A 52 18.24 8.07 -2.23
N THR A 53 17.70 7.89 -1.03
CA THR A 53 18.26 8.48 0.19
C THR A 53 19.64 7.88 0.50
N ALA A 54 19.82 6.56 0.35
CA ALA A 54 21.10 5.88 0.52
C ALA A 54 22.15 6.35 -0.50
N SER A 55 21.75 6.57 -1.77
CA SER A 55 22.66 7.05 -2.82
C SER A 55 23.12 8.51 -2.63
N HIS A 56 22.36 9.33 -1.90
CA HIS A 56 22.67 10.74 -1.65
C HIS A 56 23.13 11.02 -0.21
N ALA A 57 23.25 9.98 0.62
CA ALA A 57 23.59 10.11 2.03
C ALA A 57 25.10 10.37 2.24
N ARG A 58 25.47 11.63 2.53
CA ARG A 58 26.59 11.92 3.43
C ARG A 58 26.04 12.12 4.84
N THR A 59 26.53 11.28 5.77
CA THR A 59 26.50 11.43 7.25
C THR A 59 25.15 11.40 8.00
N GLU A 60 25.03 10.40 8.90
CA GLU A 60 24.17 10.22 10.09
C GLU A 60 22.64 10.37 10.03
N THR A 61 22.08 11.35 9.32
CA THR A 61 20.62 11.64 9.34
C THR A 61 19.79 10.55 8.64
N THR A 62 20.40 9.87 7.67
CA THR A 62 19.79 8.83 6.83
C THR A 62 19.48 7.54 7.57
N ASN A 63 20.30 7.20 8.57
CA ASN A 63 20.13 5.98 9.35
C ASN A 63 18.87 6.07 10.22
N LYS A 64 18.65 7.24 10.86
CA LYS A 64 17.41 7.50 11.62
C LYS A 64 16.16 7.41 10.76
N ILE A 65 16.19 7.96 9.55
CA ILE A 65 15.05 7.88 8.62
C ILE A 65 14.79 6.42 8.21
N SER A 66 15.84 5.64 7.96
CA SER A 66 15.72 4.22 7.62
C SER A 66 15.15 3.40 8.79
N ASP A 67 15.59 3.68 10.01
CA ASP A 67 15.10 3.01 11.22
C ASP A 67 13.63 3.35 11.52
N ASP A 68 13.22 4.61 11.35
CA ASP A 68 11.83 5.05 11.51
C ASP A 68 10.90 4.39 10.46
N ILE A 69 11.37 4.25 9.22
CA ILE A 69 10.63 3.55 8.16
C ILE A 69 10.43 2.07 8.54
N ARG A 70 11.46 1.44 9.09
CA ARG A 70 11.43 0.03 9.51
C ARG A 70 10.53 -0.19 10.73
N ALA A 71 10.54 0.73 11.69
CA ALA A 71 9.64 0.69 12.83
C ALA A 71 8.16 0.77 12.40
N LYS A 72 7.85 1.63 11.41
CA LYS A 72 6.50 1.71 10.84
C LYS A 72 6.08 0.46 10.08
N GLU A 73 7.01 -0.24 9.42
CA GLU A 73 6.74 -1.54 8.77
C GLU A 73 6.29 -2.60 9.78
N ILE A 74 6.99 -2.72 10.92
CA ILE A 74 6.61 -3.65 11.99
C ILE A 74 5.21 -3.34 12.52
N ALA A 75 4.90 -2.07 12.74
CA ALA A 75 3.58 -1.66 13.20
C ALA A 75 2.48 -1.98 12.17
N LEU A 76 2.74 -1.77 10.87
CA LEU A 76 1.78 -2.05 9.80
C LEU A 76 1.50 -3.56 9.68
N ILE A 77 2.55 -4.38 9.70
CA ILE A 77 2.43 -5.85 9.67
C ILE A 77 1.68 -6.35 10.91
N THR A 78 1.96 -5.79 12.08
CA THR A 78 1.31 -6.17 13.34
C THR A 78 -0.18 -5.84 13.33
N ASN A 79 -0.55 -4.65 12.86
CA ASN A 79 -1.95 -4.24 12.73
C ASN A 79 -2.70 -5.07 11.70
N LEU A 80 -2.09 -5.37 10.55
CA LEU A 80 -2.67 -6.26 9.54
C LEU A 80 -2.84 -7.70 10.07
N SER A 81 -1.93 -8.16 10.92
CA SER A 81 -2.02 -9.49 11.55
C SER A 81 -3.10 -9.55 12.62
N ALA A 82 -3.37 -8.44 13.32
CA ALA A 82 -4.41 -8.34 14.36
C ALA A 82 -5.83 -8.13 13.82
N MET A 83 -5.97 -7.82 12.53
CA MET A 83 -7.26 -7.69 11.83
C MET A 83 -7.73 -9.02 11.17
N ARG A 84 -6.96 -10.10 11.33
CA ARG A 84 -7.39 -11.48 11.03
C ARG A 84 -8.01 -12.12 12.27
#